data_AF-A0A9P0P3B8-F1
#
_entry.id   AF-A0A9P0P3B8-F1
#
_cell.length_a   1.000
_cell.length_b   1.000
_cell.length_c   1.000
_cell.angle_alpha   90.00
_cell.angle_beta   90.00
_cell.angle_gamma   90.00
#
_symmetry.space_group_name_H-M   'P 1'
#
loop_
_entity.id
_entity.type
_entity.pdbx_description
1 polymer ?
#
loop_
_entity_poly.entity_id
_entity_poly.type
_entity_poly.pdbx_seq_one_letter_code
_entity_poly.pdbx_strand_id
1 'polypeptide(L)'
;MSAASVEWGYDSHNGPETWPIQYPQAAGEKQSPIDIQPVNLKTLKMNKNLQWKYIPEQCEELFNTGTSWKVHVNGKGSELAGGPLEGTYVLEQFHCHWGEKDDEGSEHTIDGQRFAGEVRISKIPFYIILCYLLV
;
A
#
# COMPACT_ATOMS: atom_id res chain seq x y z
N MET A 1 19.81 28.60 12.42
CA MET A 1 18.36 28.42 12.67
C MET A 1 17.98 27.11 12.01
N SER A 2 17.61 26.11 12.80
CA SER A 2 17.16 24.81 12.29
C SER A 2 15.85 25.04 11.54
N ALA A 3 15.77 24.66 10.27
CA ALA A 3 14.50 24.58 9.59
C ALA A 3 13.67 23.54 10.33
N ALA A 4 12.55 23.95 10.95
CA ALA A 4 11.60 22.99 11.48
C ALA A 4 11.18 22.09 10.31
N SER A 5 11.58 20.82 10.36
CA SER A 5 11.01 19.80 9.49
C SER A 5 9.51 19.79 9.78
N VAL A 6 8.67 20.31 8.88
CA VAL A 6 7.23 20.07 9.01
C VAL A 6 7.08 18.56 8.97
N GLU A 7 6.64 17.99 10.08
CA GLU A 7 6.47 16.57 10.28
C GLU A 7 5.17 16.18 9.56
N TRP A 8 5.24 15.23 8.61
CA TRP A 8 4.06 14.74 7.91
C TRP A 8 3.19 13.93 8.87
N GLY A 9 1.87 13.95 8.66
CA GLY A 9 0.92 13.19 9.45
C GLY A 9 -0.43 13.10 8.74
N TYR A 10 -1.49 12.92 9.52
CA TYR A 10 -2.88 12.87 9.06
C TYR A 10 -3.77 13.91 9.74
N ASP A 11 -3.18 14.83 10.52
CA ASP A 11 -3.91 15.92 11.17
C ASP A 11 -4.20 17.05 10.17
N SER A 12 -5.11 17.94 10.54
CA SER A 12 -5.53 19.05 9.67
C SER A 12 -4.38 19.97 9.22
N HIS A 13 -3.29 20.06 9.98
CA HIS A 13 -2.17 20.96 9.68
C HIS A 13 -0.98 20.29 8.98
N ASN A 14 -0.93 18.96 8.91
CA ASN A 14 0.18 18.20 8.28
C ASN A 14 -0.30 16.98 7.47
N GLY A 15 -1.60 16.93 7.17
CA GLY A 15 -2.26 15.86 6.43
C GLY A 15 -1.97 15.85 4.93
N PRO A 16 -2.57 14.90 4.20
CA PRO A 16 -2.31 14.66 2.77
C PRO A 16 -2.35 15.88 1.86
N GLU A 17 -3.26 16.82 2.10
CA GLU A 17 -3.39 18.07 1.33
C GLU A 17 -2.14 18.96 1.39
N THR A 18 -1.31 18.80 2.43
CA THR A 18 -0.08 19.57 2.64
C THR A 18 1.19 18.85 2.19
N TRP A 19 1.13 17.52 1.98
CA TRP A 19 2.31 16.72 1.65
C TRP A 19 3.05 17.22 0.40
N PRO A 20 2.39 17.67 -0.69
CA PRO A 20 3.09 18.19 -1.87
C PRO A 20 4.02 19.37 -1.62
N ILE A 21 3.85 20.12 -0.52
CA ILE A 21 4.70 21.25 -0.16
C ILE A 21 6.15 20.80 0.07
N GLN A 22 6.33 19.64 0.72
CA GLN A 22 7.64 19.08 1.03
C GLN A 22 8.03 17.90 0.14
N TYR A 23 7.03 17.18 -0.35
CA TYR A 23 7.15 15.98 -1.13
C TYR A 23 6.48 16.20 -2.49
N PRO A 24 7.10 16.93 -3.43
CA PRO A 24 6.45 17.28 -4.70
C PRO A 24 5.91 16.08 -5.49
N GLN A 25 6.49 14.89 -5.29
CA GLN A 25 5.98 13.63 -5.86
C GLN A 25 4.54 13.29 -5.43
N ALA A 26 4.08 13.80 -4.28
CA ALA A 26 2.70 13.64 -3.81
C ALA A 26 1.68 14.34 -4.72
N ALA A 27 2.12 15.24 -5.61
CA ALA A 27 1.31 15.84 -6.67
C ALA A 27 1.51 15.19 -8.05
N GLY A 28 2.10 14.00 -8.11
CA GLY A 28 2.32 13.27 -9.37
C GLY A 28 1.03 12.74 -10.01
N GLU A 29 1.08 12.43 -11.30
CA GLU A 29 -0.07 11.91 -12.06
C GLU A 29 -0.41 10.44 -11.75
N LYS A 30 0.55 9.74 -11.15
CA LYS A 30 0.45 8.34 -10.74
C LYS A 30 0.61 8.30 -9.24
N GLN A 31 -0.45 8.64 -8.53
CA GLN A 31 -0.53 8.51 -7.08
C GLN A 31 -1.54 7.42 -6.72
N SER A 32 -1.38 6.90 -5.51
CA SER A 32 -2.34 6.00 -4.87
C SER A 32 -2.69 6.62 -3.52
N PRO A 33 -3.88 6.32 -2.95
CA PRO A 33 -4.91 5.42 -3.49
C PRO A 33 -5.71 5.99 -4.66
N ILE A 34 -6.57 5.15 -5.25
CA ILE A 34 -7.56 5.53 -6.25
C ILE A 34 -8.93 4.93 -5.92
N ASP A 35 -9.97 5.47 -6.57
CA ASP A 35 -11.28 4.85 -6.62
C ASP A 35 -11.37 3.87 -7.80
N ILE A 36 -11.63 2.60 -7.50
CA ILE A 36 -11.75 1.54 -8.50
C ILE A 36 -13.19 1.50 -8.98
N GLN A 37 -13.38 1.86 -10.25
CA GLN A 37 -14.69 1.89 -10.91
C GLN A 37 -14.84 0.61 -11.76
N PRO A 38 -15.58 -0.42 -11.31
CA PRO A 38 -15.69 -1.71 -11.99
C PRO A 38 -16.19 -1.59 -13.44
N VAL A 39 -17.02 -0.59 -13.72
CA VAL A 39 -17.53 -0.28 -15.07
C VAL A 39 -16.44 0.12 -16.07
N ASN A 40 -15.30 0.62 -15.58
CA ASN A 40 -14.18 1.07 -16.39
C ASN A 40 -13.05 0.02 -16.50
N LEU A 41 -13.20 -1.13 -15.82
CA LEU A 41 -12.17 -2.16 -15.80
C LEU A 41 -12.07 -2.86 -17.15
N LYS A 42 -10.83 -3.08 -17.59
CA LYS A 42 -10.52 -3.95 -18.73
C LYS A 42 -10.03 -5.28 -18.21
N THR A 43 -10.63 -6.37 -18.67
CA THR A 43 -10.10 -7.70 -18.37
C THR A 43 -8.77 -7.90 -19.06
N LEU A 44 -7.70 -7.96 -18.28
CA LEU A 44 -6.38 -8.35 -18.77
C LEU A 44 -6.32 -9.87 -18.93
N LYS A 45 -6.14 -10.34 -20.16
CA LYS A 45 -5.83 -11.75 -20.43
C LYS A 45 -4.38 -12.01 -20.10
N MET A 46 -4.14 -12.54 -18.91
CA MET A 46 -2.79 -12.86 -18.44
C MET A 46 -2.45 -14.32 -18.74
N ASN A 47 -1.25 -14.56 -19.24
CA ASN A 47 -0.74 -15.91 -19.52
C ASN A 47 -0.28 -16.64 -18.24
N LYS A 48 -0.26 -15.94 -17.11
CA LYS A 48 0.18 -16.45 -15.80
C LYS A 48 -0.81 -15.99 -14.75
N ASN A 49 -1.29 -16.91 -13.92
CA ASN A 49 -2.06 -16.57 -12.73
C ASN A 49 -1.15 -15.92 -11.69
N LEU A 50 -1.72 -15.07 -10.82
CA LEU A 50 -1.02 -14.63 -9.63
C LEU A 50 -0.82 -15.85 -8.72
N GLN A 51 0.40 -16.03 -8.20
CA GLN A 51 0.79 -17.14 -7.34
C GLN A 51 1.52 -16.58 -6.14
N TRP A 52 1.18 -17.06 -4.94
CA TRP A 52 1.83 -16.68 -3.70
C TRP A 52 2.21 -17.89 -2.87
N LYS A 53 3.29 -17.71 -2.10
CA LYS A 53 3.72 -18.59 -1.02
C LYS A 53 4.03 -17.72 0.19
N TYR A 54 3.61 -18.16 1.37
CA TYR A 54 3.89 -17.46 2.62
C TYR A 54 4.28 -18.46 3.71
N ILE A 55 5.32 -18.13 4.46
CA ILE A 55 5.82 -18.90 5.60
C ILE A 55 5.59 -18.05 6.86
N PRO A 56 4.54 -18.34 7.65
CA PRO A 56 4.15 -17.49 8.78
C PRO A 56 5.19 -17.43 9.91
N GLU A 57 6.03 -18.46 10.04
CA GLU A 57 7.10 -18.55 11.04
C GLU A 57 8.25 -17.56 10.79
N GLN A 58 8.22 -16.83 9.67
CA GLN A 58 9.25 -15.86 9.29
C GLN A 58 8.92 -14.41 9.70
N CYS A 59 7.80 -14.17 10.40
CA CYS A 59 7.56 -12.85 11.01
C CYS A 59 8.59 -12.59 12.12
N GLU A 60 9.31 -11.47 12.02
CA GLU A 60 10.41 -11.16 12.94
C GLU A 60 9.98 -10.16 14.01
N GLU A 61 9.39 -9.03 13.60
CA GLU A 61 9.12 -7.91 14.51
C GLU A 61 7.77 -7.26 14.20
N LEU A 62 7.08 -6.80 15.25
CA LEU A 62 5.90 -5.95 15.18
C LEU A 62 6.23 -4.62 15.86
N PHE A 63 5.98 -3.51 15.17
CA PHE A 63 6.22 -2.17 15.70
C PHE A 63 5.08 -1.22 15.37
N ASN A 64 4.87 -0.27 16.28
CA ASN A 64 4.02 0.89 16.08
C ASN A 64 4.87 2.03 15.52
N THR A 65 4.53 2.52 14.33
CA THR A 65 5.27 3.60 13.66
C THR A 65 4.81 5.01 14.08
N GLY A 66 3.83 5.10 14.98
CA GLY A 66 3.11 6.33 15.32
C GLY A 66 1.90 6.59 14.40
N THR A 67 1.91 6.05 13.18
CA THR A 67 0.86 6.24 12.16
C THR A 67 0.21 4.94 11.69
N SER A 68 0.80 3.79 12.02
CA SER A 68 0.29 2.45 11.70
C SER A 68 0.97 1.42 12.62
N TRP A 69 0.53 0.17 12.53
CA TRP A 69 1.32 -0.97 12.96
C TRP A 69 1.94 -1.62 11.73
N LYS A 70 3.18 -2.10 11.84
CA LYS A 70 3.91 -2.74 10.74
C LYS A 70 4.65 -3.96 11.25
N VAL A 71 4.56 -5.03 10.48
CA VAL A 71 5.22 -6.30 10.75
C VAL A 71 6.36 -6.45 9.76
N HIS A 72 7.59 -6.62 10.25
CA HIS A 72 8.73 -7.01 9.43
C HIS A 72 8.81 -8.53 9.30
N VAL A 73 9.13 -9.00 8.10
CA VAL A 73 9.15 -10.43 7.77
C VAL A 73 10.47 -10.75 7.08
N ASN A 74 11.11 -11.83 7.51
CA ASN A 74 12.14 -12.48 6.72
C ASN A 74 11.49 -13.11 5.49
N GLY A 75 11.61 -12.48 4.34
CA GLY A 75 10.87 -12.96 3.17
C GLY A 75 11.33 -14.31 2.60
N LYS A 76 12.34 -14.98 3.16
CA LYS A 76 12.92 -16.19 2.56
C LYS A 76 11.85 -17.29 2.42
N GLY A 77 11.51 -17.60 1.17
CA GLY A 77 10.48 -18.59 0.83
C GLY A 77 9.04 -18.06 0.89
N SER A 78 8.85 -16.78 1.19
CA SER A 78 7.58 -16.04 1.08
C SER A 78 7.61 -15.16 -0.18
N GLU A 79 7.00 -15.66 -1.25
CA GLU A 79 7.16 -15.14 -2.61
C GLU A 79 5.81 -14.82 -3.27
N LEU A 80 5.78 -13.78 -4.11
CA LEU A 80 4.68 -13.45 -5.02
C LEU A 80 5.21 -13.41 -6.46
N ALA A 81 4.57 -14.13 -7.37
CA ALA A 81 4.94 -14.17 -8.78
C ALA A 81 3.71 -14.32 -9.69
N GLY A 82 3.91 -14.15 -10.99
CA GLY A 82 2.85 -14.31 -11.98
C GLY A 82 1.88 -13.12 -12.02
N GLY A 83 0.72 -13.31 -12.63
CA GLY A 83 -0.18 -12.21 -12.95
C GLY A 83 0.56 -11.15 -13.79
N PRO A 84 0.44 -9.86 -13.45
CA PRO A 84 1.11 -8.75 -14.14
C PRO A 84 2.55 -8.49 -13.69
N LEU A 85 3.11 -9.31 -12.80
CA LEU A 85 4.47 -9.16 -12.32
C LEU A 85 5.49 -9.68 -13.35
N GLU A 86 6.56 -8.90 -13.57
CA GLU A 86 7.67 -9.30 -14.45
C GLU A 86 8.59 -10.35 -13.81
N GLY A 87 8.58 -10.45 -12.48
CA GLY A 87 9.45 -11.34 -11.71
C GLY A 87 8.82 -11.86 -10.42
N THR A 88 9.64 -12.54 -9.63
CA THR A 88 9.28 -13.01 -8.29
C THR A 88 9.69 -11.96 -7.27
N TYR A 89 8.76 -11.63 -6.38
CA TYR A 89 8.91 -10.65 -5.32
C TYR A 89 8.90 -11.32 -3.97
N VAL A 90 9.76 -10.87 -3.08
CA VAL A 90 9.92 -11.43 -1.74
C VAL A 90 9.24 -10.53 -0.72
N LEU A 91 8.43 -11.11 0.18
CA LEU A 91 7.72 -10.36 1.23
C LEU A 91 8.71 -9.67 2.18
N GLU A 92 8.52 -8.38 2.43
CA GLU A 92 9.37 -7.61 3.34
C GLU A 92 8.63 -7.17 4.61
N GLN A 93 7.39 -6.71 4.43
CA GLN A 93 6.55 -6.25 5.51
C GLN A 93 5.08 -6.21 5.09
N PHE A 94 4.22 -6.13 6.09
CA PHE A 94 2.86 -5.66 5.89
C PHE A 94 2.44 -4.73 7.02
N HIS A 95 1.50 -3.84 6.71
CA HIS A 95 0.89 -2.88 7.63
C HIS A 95 -0.56 -2.64 7.24
N CYS A 96 -1.28 -1.85 8.02
CA CYS A 96 -2.69 -1.57 7.77
C CYS A 96 -3.00 -0.08 7.87
N HIS A 97 -4.04 0.33 7.15
CA HIS A 97 -4.71 1.62 7.30
C HIS A 97 -6.13 1.35 7.78
N TRP A 98 -6.62 2.19 8.69
CA TRP A 98 -7.95 2.05 9.28
C TRP A 98 -8.51 3.43 9.64
N GLY A 99 -9.82 3.49 9.79
CA GLY A 99 -10.54 4.71 10.15
C GLY A 99 -11.02 4.68 11.60
N GLU A 100 -11.79 5.69 11.99
CA GLU A 100 -12.41 5.75 13.31
C GLU A 100 -13.68 4.88 13.39
N LYS A 101 -14.36 4.68 12.26
CA LYS A 101 -15.60 3.91 12.13
C LYS A 101 -15.47 2.74 11.16
N ASP A 102 -16.38 1.78 11.26
CA ASP A 102 -16.37 0.56 10.45
C ASP A 102 -16.67 0.79 8.95
N ASP A 103 -17.21 1.97 8.59
CA ASP A 103 -17.51 2.38 7.21
C ASP A 103 -16.46 3.31 6.60
N GLU A 104 -15.33 3.54 7.30
CA GLU A 104 -14.20 4.33 6.83
C GLU A 104 -12.87 3.67 7.19
N GLY A 105 -11.82 3.88 6.40
CA GLY A 105 -10.47 3.41 6.74
C GLY A 105 -9.67 2.82 5.59
N SER A 106 -10.32 2.18 4.63
CA SER A 106 -9.65 1.78 3.39
C SER A 106 -9.21 3.02 2.63
N GLU A 107 -8.00 2.95 2.09
CA GLU A 107 -7.46 4.02 1.26
C GLU A 107 -8.05 3.94 -0.15
N HIS A 108 -8.05 2.76 -0.76
CA HIS A 108 -8.79 2.47 -1.98
C HIS A 108 -10.29 2.37 -1.71
N THR A 109 -11.07 2.74 -2.70
CA THR A 109 -12.53 2.57 -2.72
C THR A 109 -12.96 1.76 -3.94
N ILE A 110 -14.16 1.21 -3.89
CA ILE A 110 -14.80 0.53 -5.02
C ILE A 110 -16.14 1.23 -5.26
N ASP A 111 -16.33 1.86 -6.42
CA ASP A 111 -17.49 2.71 -6.71
C ASP A 111 -17.78 3.73 -5.59
N GLY A 112 -16.72 4.36 -5.07
CA GLY A 112 -16.79 5.31 -3.95
C GLY A 112 -17.05 4.69 -2.57
N GLN A 113 -17.28 3.38 -2.48
CA GLN A 113 -17.47 2.68 -1.21
C GLN A 113 -16.13 2.44 -0.50
N ARG A 114 -16.07 2.84 0.77
CA ARG A 114 -14.98 2.55 1.71
C ARG A 114 -15.26 1.29 2.53
N PHE A 115 -14.19 0.72 3.08
CA PHE A 115 -14.20 -0.40 4.03
C PHE A 115 -13.51 0.02 5.32
N ALA A 116 -13.68 -0.75 6.40
CA ALA A 116 -13.09 -0.48 7.72
C ALA A 116 -11.55 -0.33 7.74
N GLY A 117 -10.86 -0.93 6.77
CA GLY A 117 -9.41 -0.84 6.66
C GLY A 117 -8.83 -1.52 5.43
N GLU A 118 -7.55 -1.31 5.21
CA GLU A 118 -6.79 -1.84 4.07
C GLU A 118 -5.42 -2.36 4.53
N VAL A 119 -5.17 -3.65 4.32
CA VAL A 119 -3.85 -4.25 4.57
C VAL A 119 -2.97 -4.06 3.34
N ARG A 120 -1.79 -3.47 3.54
CA ARG A 120 -0.77 -3.31 2.51
C ARG A 120 0.38 -4.27 2.73
N ILE A 121 0.70 -5.03 1.68
CA ILE A 121 1.77 -6.02 1.67
C ILE A 121 2.89 -5.53 0.75
N SER A 122 4.04 -5.17 1.32
CA SER A 122 5.19 -4.65 0.60
C SER A 122 6.24 -5.72 0.31
N LYS A 123 6.94 -5.57 -0.82
CA LYS A 123 7.84 -6.58 -1.36
C LYS A 123 9.12 -5.97 -1.95
N ILE A 124 10.19 -6.76 -1.99
CA ILE A 124 11.50 -6.44 -2.58
C ILE A 124 11.62 -7.16 -3.95
N PRO A 125 12.30 -6.59 -4.97
CA PRO A 125 13.19 -5.42 -4.93
C PRO A 125 12.58 -4.08 -5.33
N PHE A 126 11.29 -4.03 -5.67
CA PHE A 126 10.62 -2.77 -6.03
C PHE A 126 9.35 -2.59 -5.20
N TYR A 127 9.16 -1.37 -4.69
CA TYR A 127 7.91 -0.88 -4.08
C TYR A 127 6.79 -0.93 -5.12
N ILE A 128 6.26 -2.11 -5.38
CA ILE A 128 5.03 -2.24 -6.15
C ILE A 128 3.90 -2.01 -5.16
N ILE A 129 3.41 -0.77 -5.14
CA ILE A 129 2.03 -0.51 -4.75
C ILE A 129 1.19 -1.30 -5.76
N LEU A 130 0.46 -2.31 -5.26
CA LEU A 130 -0.26 -3.31 -6.07
C LEU A 130 -1.32 -2.70 -7.00
N CYS A 131 -1.57 -1.39 -6.91
CA CYS A 131 -2.58 -0.69 -7.69
C CYS A 131 -2.16 -0.40 -9.12
N TYR A 132 -0.87 -0.29 -9.44
CA TYR A 132 -0.43 -0.11 -10.84
C TYR A 132 -0.56 -1.36 -11.71
N LEU A 133 -0.93 -2.48 -11.11
CA LEU A 133 -1.00 -3.78 -11.78
C LEU A 133 -2.44 -4.23 -12.04
N LEU A 134 -3.43 -3.48 -11.55
CA LEU A 134 -4.85 -3.83 -11.61
C LEU A 134 -5.72 -2.80 -12.35
N VAL A 135 -5.12 -1.78 -12.97
CA VAL A 135 -5.79 -0.79 -13.83
C VAL A 135 -5.20 -0.81 -15.23
#